data_AF-A0A6S7GYM8-F1
#
_entry.id   AF-A0A6S7GYM8-F1
#
_cell.length_a   1.000
_cell.length_b   1.000
_cell.length_c   1.000
_cell.angle_alpha   90.00
_cell.angle_beta   90.00
_cell.angle_gamma   90.00
#
_symmetry.space_group_name_H-M   'P 1'
#
loop_
_entity.id
_entity.type
_entity.pdbx_description
1 polymer ?
#
loop_
_entity_poly.entity_id
_entity_poly.type
_entity_poly.pdbx_seq_one_letter_code
_entity_poly.pdbx_strand_id
1 'polypeptide(L)'
;MKVSFIRQADPWLIDINDQEHYVPLNHVYVGPCATDTMQTIKDDLGVDHPGIQLFFTHCRNFQIEAVKQILSRFNDCDKPDFLSFLTPVSAYALSPVSLLQVYRQLPQLKDVADLQEADNEWQQHALCPNLNGEMSFLEYWTVAFKEKNQVGEKIIPI
;
A
#
# COMPACT_ATOMS: atom_id res chain seq x y z
N MET A 1 3.81 15.98 -10.09
CA MET A 1 5.24 15.97 -9.75
C MET A 1 6.13 15.47 -10.85
N LYS A 2 7.20 16.23 -11.06
CA LYS A 2 8.38 15.73 -11.78
C LYS A 2 8.86 14.46 -11.07
N VAL A 3 9.10 13.40 -11.83
CA VAL A 3 9.56 12.11 -11.29
C VAL A 3 10.85 12.25 -10.50
N SER A 4 11.73 13.19 -10.90
CA SER A 4 12.97 13.49 -10.18
C SER A 4 12.74 13.99 -8.75
N PHE A 5 11.69 14.78 -8.51
CA PHE A 5 11.34 15.28 -7.19
C PHE A 5 10.80 14.14 -6.31
N ILE A 6 9.86 13.33 -6.82
CA ILE A 6 9.30 12.19 -6.09
C ILE A 6 10.39 11.20 -5.67
N ARG A 7 11.40 10.98 -6.53
CA ARG A 7 12.50 10.04 -6.23
C ARG A 7 13.47 10.53 -5.16
N GLN A 8 13.46 11.82 -4.85
CA GLN A 8 14.39 12.45 -3.91
C GLN A 8 13.71 12.88 -2.60
N ALA A 9 12.40 13.14 -2.65
CA ALA A 9 11.60 13.49 -1.49
C ALA A 9 11.05 12.23 -0.81
N ASP A 10 10.88 12.31 0.51
CA ASP A 10 10.06 11.34 1.23
C ASP A 10 8.60 11.48 0.76
N PRO A 11 7.99 10.42 0.18
CA PRO A 11 6.62 10.48 -0.34
C PRO A 11 5.57 10.96 0.67
N TRP A 12 5.81 10.76 1.97
CA TRP A 12 4.91 11.16 3.05
C TRP A 12 5.01 12.64 3.39
N LEU A 13 6.15 13.27 3.09
CA LEU A 13 6.41 14.68 3.36
C LEU A 13 6.13 15.58 2.15
N ILE A 14 5.71 14.99 1.03
CA ILE A 14 5.34 15.73 -0.17
C ILE A 14 4.06 16.53 0.09
N ASP A 15 4.14 17.85 -0.01
CA ASP A 15 2.95 18.69 -0.04
C ASP A 15 2.21 18.52 -1.38
N ILE A 16 1.09 17.81 -1.32
CA ILE A 16 0.20 17.56 -2.47
C ILE A 16 -0.55 18.82 -2.94
N ASN A 17 -0.52 19.92 -2.19
CA ASN A 17 -1.10 21.20 -2.58
C ASN A 17 -0.07 22.14 -3.23
N ASP A 18 1.21 21.77 -3.22
CA ASP A 18 2.27 22.55 -3.84
C ASP A 18 2.21 22.45 -5.37
N GLN A 19 1.68 23.52 -5.97
CA GLN A 19 1.46 23.63 -7.40
C GLN A 19 2.78 23.77 -8.19
N GLU A 20 3.87 24.25 -7.57
CA GLU A 20 5.18 24.37 -8.24
C GLU A 20 5.72 23.01 -8.66
N HIS A 21 5.27 21.98 -7.95
CA HIS A 21 5.64 20.60 -8.21
C HIS A 21 4.57 19.85 -8.99
N TYR A 22 3.49 20.44 -9.50
CA TYR A 22 2.50 19.67 -10.25
C TYR A 22 3.05 19.08 -11.55
N VAL A 23 2.49 17.93 -11.96
CA VAL A 23 2.78 17.41 -13.30
C VAL A 23 2.20 18.43 -14.30
N PRO A 24 2.93 18.81 -15.36
CA PRO A 24 2.35 19.59 -16.45
C PRO A 24 1.10 18.89 -17.01
N LEU A 25 0.08 19.65 -17.42
CA LEU A 25 -1.21 19.07 -17.83
C LEU A 25 -1.08 18.04 -18.96
N ASN A 26 -0.17 18.27 -19.91
CA ASN A 26 0.10 17.35 -21.02
C ASN A 26 0.77 16.03 -20.61
N HIS A 27 1.24 15.91 -19.37
CA HIS A 27 1.87 14.71 -18.81
C HIS A 27 1.00 14.03 -17.74
N VAL A 28 -0.23 14.50 -17.51
CA VAL A 28 -1.16 13.85 -16.60
C VAL A 28 -1.56 12.50 -17.19
N TYR A 29 -1.30 11.43 -16.44
CA TYR A 29 -1.67 10.08 -16.85
C TYR A 29 -3.20 9.89 -16.74
N VAL A 30 -3.84 9.47 -17.82
CA VAL A 30 -5.30 9.28 -17.89
C VAL A 30 -5.72 7.84 -18.17
N GLY A 31 -4.76 6.92 -18.25
CA GLY A 31 -4.99 5.54 -18.63
C GLY A 31 -4.91 5.29 -20.15
N PRO A 32 -4.67 4.05 -20.58
CA PRO A 32 -4.42 3.72 -21.98
C PRO A 32 -5.59 4.09 -22.91
N CYS A 33 -6.82 3.66 -22.58
CA CYS A 33 -7.99 3.92 -23.45
C CYS A 33 -8.33 5.42 -23.60
N ALA A 34 -8.17 6.18 -22.52
CA ALA A 34 -8.38 7.62 -22.56
C ALA A 34 -7.22 8.33 -23.27
N THR A 35 -6.00 7.79 -23.22
CA THR A 35 -4.85 8.33 -23.96
C THR A 35 -5.10 8.28 -25.46
N ASP A 36 -5.54 7.14 -25.98
CA ASP A 36 -5.83 6.98 -27.42
C ASP A 36 -6.97 7.90 -27.87
N THR A 37 -8.06 7.95 -27.09
CA THR A 37 -9.20 8.84 -27.36
C THR A 37 -8.77 10.30 -27.37
N MET A 38 -7.96 10.72 -26.40
CA MET A 38 -7.47 12.08 -26.31
C MET A 38 -6.45 12.41 -27.40
N GLN A 39 -5.71 11.43 -27.92
CA GLN A 39 -4.82 11.66 -29.06
C GLN A 39 -5.64 12.02 -30.30
N THR A 40 -6.68 11.25 -30.62
CA THR A 40 -7.60 11.57 -31.72
C THR A 40 -8.23 12.95 -31.57
N ILE A 41 -8.71 13.28 -30.37
CA ILE A 41 -9.32 14.60 -30.10
C ILE A 41 -8.29 15.74 -30.23
N LYS A 42 -7.04 15.53 -29.83
CA LYS A 42 -5.95 16.51 -30.00
C LYS A 42 -5.61 16.73 -31.47
N ASP A 43 -5.61 15.66 -32.26
CA ASP A 43 -5.32 15.73 -33.69
C ASP A 43 -6.43 16.51 -34.43
N ASP A 44 -7.70 16.37 -33.99
CA ASP A 44 -8.85 17.06 -34.58
C ASP A 44 -9.00 18.53 -34.13
N LEU A 45 -8.83 18.81 -32.83
CA LEU A 45 -9.13 20.13 -32.23
C LEU A 45 -7.90 20.98 -31.95
N GLY A 46 -6.70 20.40 -31.99
CA GLY A 46 -5.45 21.02 -31.59
C GLY A 46 -5.17 20.90 -30.08
N VAL A 47 -3.90 20.76 -29.72
CA VAL A 47 -3.43 20.51 -28.34
C VAL A 47 -3.79 21.60 -27.32
N ASP A 48 -4.00 22.83 -27.81
CA ASP A 48 -4.31 24.01 -26.98
C ASP A 48 -5.82 24.24 -26.82
N HIS A 49 -6.66 23.35 -27.35
CA HIS A 49 -8.11 23.49 -27.24
C HIS A 49 -8.55 23.55 -25.76
N PRO A 50 -9.35 24.56 -25.34
CA PRO A 50 -9.73 24.75 -23.93
C PRO A 50 -10.37 23.52 -23.29
N GLY A 51 -11.16 22.75 -24.05
CA GLY A 51 -11.77 21.51 -23.56
C GLY A 51 -10.76 20.42 -23.21
N ILE A 52 -9.63 20.36 -23.92
CA ILE A 52 -8.55 19.41 -23.65
C ILE A 52 -7.83 19.82 -22.36
N GLN A 53 -7.53 21.11 -22.20
CA GLN A 53 -6.93 21.65 -20.98
C GLN A 53 -7.84 21.42 -19.76
N LEU A 54 -9.15 21.61 -19.92
CA LEU A 54 -10.14 21.36 -18.87
C LEU A 54 -10.18 19.88 -18.47
N PHE A 55 -10.18 18.96 -19.44
CA PHE A 55 -10.14 17.52 -19.18
C PHE A 55 -8.92 17.12 -18.33
N PHE A 56 -7.70 17.49 -18.76
CA PHE A 56 -6.49 17.16 -18.01
C PHE A 56 -6.45 17.83 -16.63
N THR A 57 -7.03 19.03 -16.50
CA THR A 57 -7.17 19.70 -15.19
C THR A 57 -8.06 18.89 -14.25
N HIS A 58 -9.19 18.38 -14.73
CA HIS A 58 -10.07 17.52 -13.93
C HIS A 58 -9.39 16.22 -13.52
N CYS A 59 -8.69 15.55 -14.44
CA CYS A 59 -7.94 14.34 -14.13
C CYS A 59 -6.87 14.58 -13.06
N ARG A 60 -6.11 15.68 -13.17
CA ARG A 60 -5.12 16.06 -12.16
C ARG A 60 -5.77 16.31 -10.80
N ASN A 61 -6.85 17.08 -10.76
CA ASN A 61 -7.54 17.39 -9.51
C ASN A 61 -8.12 16.13 -8.85
N PHE A 62 -8.66 15.21 -9.65
CA PHE A 62 -9.12 13.91 -9.16
C PHE A 62 -7.98 13.11 -8.53
N GLN A 63 -6.81 13.05 -9.18
CA GLN A 63 -5.64 12.35 -8.63
C GLN A 63 -5.14 12.97 -7.33
N ILE A 64 -5.09 14.32 -7.24
CA ILE A 64 -4.71 15.03 -6.02
C ILE A 64 -5.67 14.68 -4.88
N GLU A 65 -6.98 14.74 -5.12
CA GLU A 65 -7.97 14.40 -4.10
C GLU A 65 -7.92 12.92 -3.71
N ALA A 66 -7.67 12.01 -4.65
CA ALA A 66 -7.47 10.60 -4.35
C ALA A 66 -6.28 10.40 -3.39
N VAL A 67 -5.15 11.06 -3.64
CA VAL A 67 -3.98 11.00 -2.75
C VAL A 67 -4.28 11.60 -1.38
N LYS A 68 -4.96 12.76 -1.30
CA LYS A 68 -5.42 13.35 -0.02
C LYS A 68 -6.24 12.36 0.79
N GLN A 69 -7.18 11.70 0.13
CA GLN A 69 -8.09 10.73 0.73
C GLN A 69 -7.39 9.44 1.17
N ILE A 70 -6.31 9.05 0.49
CA ILE A 70 -5.43 7.95 0.92
C ILE A 70 -4.65 8.42 2.16
N LEU A 71 -3.90 9.51 2.05
CA LEU A 71 -3.08 10.02 3.16
C LEU A 71 -3.92 10.30 4.41
N SER A 72 -5.15 10.83 4.29
CA SER A 72 -6.01 11.07 5.45
C SER A 72 -6.48 9.79 6.15
N ARG A 73 -6.58 8.66 5.43
CA ARG A 73 -7.00 7.36 5.98
C ARG A 73 -5.83 6.55 6.51
N PHE A 74 -4.63 6.84 6.02
CA PHE A 74 -3.39 6.12 6.33
C PHE A 74 -2.33 7.04 6.96
N ASN A 75 -2.73 8.17 7.55
CA ASN A 75 -1.84 9.17 8.15
C ASN A 75 -1.02 8.62 9.33
N ASP A 76 -1.49 7.53 9.93
CA ASP A 76 -0.79 6.82 11.02
C ASP A 76 -0.05 5.56 10.53
N CYS A 77 -0.04 5.29 9.21
CA CYS A 77 0.74 4.21 8.59
C CYS A 77 2.14 4.68 8.16
N ASP A 78 2.66 5.73 8.80
CA ASP A 78 3.96 6.39 8.57
C ASP A 78 5.21 5.51 8.72
N LYS A 79 5.05 4.20 8.87
CA LYS A 79 6.19 3.30 8.98
C LYS A 79 6.09 2.27 7.86
N PRO A 80 6.91 2.38 6.80
CA PRO A 80 7.31 1.20 6.02
C PRO A 80 7.79 0.05 6.95
N ASP A 81 8.30 0.39 8.15
CA ASP A 81 8.66 -0.55 9.21
C ASP A 81 7.47 -1.07 10.04
N PHE A 82 6.23 -0.60 9.82
CA PHE A 82 5.09 -1.11 10.58
C PHE A 82 4.91 -2.60 10.35
N LEU A 83 5.19 -3.09 9.13
CA LEU A 83 5.14 -4.52 8.83
C LEU A 83 6.45 -5.25 9.13
N SER A 84 7.47 -4.57 9.66
CA SER A 84 8.76 -5.19 9.96
C SER A 84 8.64 -6.29 11.02
N PHE A 85 7.61 -6.25 11.87
CA PHE A 85 7.31 -7.34 12.79
C PHE A 85 6.95 -8.65 12.07
N LEU A 86 6.45 -8.60 10.84
CA LEU A 86 6.16 -9.79 10.05
C LEU A 86 7.42 -10.45 9.46
N THR A 87 8.60 -9.87 9.66
CA THR A 87 9.85 -10.54 9.27
C THR A 87 10.06 -11.79 10.12
N PRO A 88 10.60 -12.89 9.56
CA PRO A 88 10.83 -14.14 10.29
C PRO A 88 11.57 -13.94 11.62
N VAL A 89 12.64 -13.12 11.62
CA VAL A 89 13.40 -12.76 12.82
C VAL A 89 12.49 -12.16 13.90
N SER A 90 11.65 -11.19 13.53
CA SER A 90 10.81 -10.47 14.49
C SER A 90 9.62 -11.31 14.94
N ALA A 91 9.00 -12.06 14.03
CA ALA A 91 7.87 -12.94 14.32
C ALA A 91 8.27 -14.10 15.22
N TYR A 92 9.42 -14.73 14.95
CA TYR A 92 9.95 -15.81 15.79
C TYR A 92 10.35 -15.31 17.19
N ALA A 93 10.93 -14.10 17.27
CA ALA A 93 11.30 -13.46 18.53
C ALA A 93 10.12 -12.87 19.31
N LEU A 94 8.88 -12.97 18.78
CA LEU A 94 7.68 -12.33 19.34
C LEU A 94 7.91 -10.83 19.57
N SER A 95 8.34 -10.12 18.53
CA SER A 95 8.51 -8.67 18.53
C SER A 95 7.56 -8.06 17.48
N PRO A 96 6.37 -7.57 17.89
CA PRO A 96 5.96 -7.27 19.26
C PRO A 96 5.51 -8.51 20.04
N VAL A 97 5.55 -8.41 21.37
CA VAL A 97 5.09 -9.50 22.26
C VAL A 97 3.61 -9.79 22.07
N SER A 98 2.81 -8.84 21.61
CA SER A 98 1.39 -9.04 21.31
C SER A 98 0.98 -8.16 20.13
N LEU A 99 0.07 -8.68 19.31
CA LEU A 99 -0.57 -7.96 18.22
C LEU A 99 -1.54 -6.89 18.72
N LEU A 100 -1.82 -6.77 20.03
CA LEU A 100 -2.65 -5.69 20.59
C LEU A 100 -2.15 -4.29 20.18
N GLN A 101 -0.83 -4.10 20.08
CA GLN A 101 -0.27 -2.82 19.62
C GLN A 101 -0.58 -2.54 18.15
N VAL A 102 -0.58 -3.59 17.32
CA VAL A 102 -0.95 -3.54 15.90
C VAL A 102 -2.44 -3.21 15.77
N TYR A 103 -3.31 -3.85 16.56
CA TYR A 103 -4.75 -3.61 16.55
C TYR A 103 -5.17 -2.22 17.03
N ARG A 104 -4.38 -1.59 17.91
CA ARG A 104 -4.62 -0.20 18.31
C ARG A 104 -4.35 0.78 17.17
N GLN A 105 -3.41 0.45 16.28
CA GLN A 105 -3.06 1.27 15.12
C GLN A 105 -3.98 0.98 13.92
N LEU A 106 -4.50 -0.25 13.82
CA LEU A 106 -5.40 -0.68 12.74
C LEU A 106 -6.71 -1.26 13.32
N PRO A 107 -7.59 -0.42 13.92
CA PRO A 107 -8.82 -0.87 14.55
C PRO A 107 -9.78 -1.61 13.60
N GLN A 108 -9.72 -1.30 12.30
CA GLN A 108 -10.50 -1.95 11.24
C GLN A 108 -10.21 -3.45 11.07
N LEU A 109 -9.10 -3.97 11.62
CA LEU A 109 -8.80 -5.40 11.59
C LEU A 109 -9.83 -6.23 12.35
N LYS A 110 -10.56 -5.62 13.30
CA LYS A 110 -11.66 -6.25 14.03
C LYS A 110 -12.80 -6.73 13.14
N ASP A 111 -12.95 -6.13 11.96
CA ASP A 111 -14.04 -6.45 11.03
C ASP A 111 -13.69 -7.67 10.15
N VAL A 112 -12.43 -8.09 10.11
CA VAL A 112 -11.92 -9.12 9.20
C VAL A 112 -11.20 -10.28 9.90
N ALA A 113 -10.91 -10.18 11.19
CA ALA A 113 -10.22 -11.22 11.95
C ALA A 113 -10.67 -11.27 13.42
N ASP A 114 -10.66 -12.47 14.02
CA ASP A 114 -10.73 -12.62 15.48
C ASP A 114 -9.37 -12.23 16.09
N LEU A 115 -9.35 -11.11 16.80
CA LEU A 115 -8.12 -10.55 17.36
C LEU A 115 -7.49 -11.45 18.42
N GLN A 116 -8.30 -12.18 19.20
CA GLN A 116 -7.79 -13.04 20.25
C GLN A 116 -7.20 -14.32 19.67
N GLU A 117 -7.85 -14.89 18.65
CA GLU A 117 -7.33 -16.04 17.92
C GLU A 117 -5.99 -15.70 17.24
N ALA A 118 -5.94 -14.56 16.54
CA ALA A 118 -4.71 -14.12 15.86
C ALA A 118 -3.56 -13.81 16.84
N ASP A 119 -3.83 -13.21 18.01
CA ASP A 119 -2.80 -13.00 19.04
C ASP A 119 -2.33 -14.32 19.66
N ASN A 120 -3.22 -15.29 19.87
CA ASN A 120 -2.86 -16.63 20.34
C ASN A 120 -1.96 -17.34 19.32
N GLU A 121 -2.30 -17.29 18.03
CA GLU A 121 -1.49 -17.84 16.94
C GLU A 121 -0.10 -17.21 16.90
N TRP A 122 -0.04 -15.89 17.04
CA TRP A 122 1.21 -15.15 17.13
C TRP A 122 2.12 -15.69 18.24
N GLN A 123 1.59 -15.94 19.45
CA GLN A 123 2.37 -16.53 20.55
C GLN A 123 2.92 -17.93 20.22
N GLN A 124 2.23 -18.71 19.40
CA GLN A 124 2.65 -20.08 19.09
C GLN A 124 3.89 -20.13 18.18
N HIS A 125 4.23 -19.03 17.50
CA HIS A 125 5.36 -19.00 16.58
C HIS A 125 6.69 -19.37 17.27
N ALA A 126 6.95 -18.84 18.46
CA ALA A 126 8.16 -19.14 19.23
C ALA A 126 8.21 -20.58 19.75
N LEU A 127 7.06 -21.26 19.81
CA LEU A 127 6.94 -22.64 20.28
C LEU A 127 6.94 -23.65 19.12
N CYS A 128 6.83 -23.18 17.87
CA CYS A 128 6.82 -24.06 16.71
C CYS A 128 8.24 -24.51 16.35
N PRO A 129 8.54 -25.83 16.41
CA PRO A 129 9.90 -26.33 16.13
C PRO A 129 10.30 -26.20 14.66
N ASN A 130 9.31 -26.02 13.77
CA ASN A 130 9.51 -25.90 12.32
C ASN A 130 9.73 -24.45 11.86
N LEU A 131 9.58 -23.48 12.77
CA LEU A 131 9.82 -22.06 12.50
C LEU A 131 11.15 -21.64 13.12
N ASN A 132 11.87 -20.77 12.41
CA ASN A 132 13.03 -20.08 12.95
C ASN A 132 13.21 -18.71 12.27
N GLY A 133 13.95 -17.81 12.92
CA GLY A 133 14.15 -16.45 12.43
C GLY A 133 15.04 -16.31 11.18
N GLU A 134 15.79 -17.34 10.81
CA GLU A 134 16.74 -17.30 9.67
C GLU A 134 16.08 -17.67 8.33
N MET A 135 14.84 -18.16 8.36
CA MET A 135 14.07 -18.51 7.17
C MET A 135 13.85 -17.29 6.28
N SER A 136 13.68 -17.50 4.97
CA SER A 136 13.16 -16.44 4.11
C SER A 136 11.71 -16.12 4.48
N PHE A 137 11.26 -14.90 4.13
CA PHE A 137 9.90 -14.45 4.40
C PHE A 137 8.85 -15.45 3.87
N LEU A 138 9.00 -15.90 2.62
CA LEU A 138 8.05 -16.81 2.00
C LEU A 138 8.04 -18.19 2.66
N GLU A 139 9.21 -18.74 3.01
CA GLU A 139 9.31 -20.05 3.65
C GLU A 139 8.67 -20.05 5.04
N TYR A 140 8.97 -19.03 5.85
CA TYR A 140 8.44 -18.89 7.21
C TYR A 140 6.92 -18.89 7.21
N TRP A 141 6.31 -17.99 6.44
CA TRP A 141 4.86 -17.87 6.39
C TRP A 141 4.18 -19.07 5.73
N THR A 142 4.84 -19.72 4.76
CA THR A 142 4.35 -20.98 4.20
C THR A 142 4.26 -22.08 5.26
N VAL A 143 5.27 -22.21 6.13
CA VAL A 143 5.24 -23.19 7.22
C VAL A 143 4.19 -22.81 8.26
N ALA A 144 4.17 -21.55 8.71
CA ALA A 144 3.19 -21.07 9.68
C ALA A 144 1.74 -21.31 9.22
N PHE A 145 1.43 -21.02 7.96
CA PHE A 145 0.09 -21.28 7.40
C PHE A 145 -0.21 -22.77 7.21
N LYS A 146 0.79 -23.61 6.91
CA LYS A 146 0.61 -25.07 6.81
C LYS A 146 0.30 -25.72 8.15
N GLU A 147 0.97 -25.28 9.21
CA GLU A 147 0.69 -25.76 10.58
C GLU A 147 -0.74 -25.42 11.02
N LYS A 148 -1.31 -24.31 10.51
CA LYS A 148 -2.72 -23.96 10.69
C LYS A 148 -3.67 -24.82 9.83
N ASN A 149 -3.30 -25.09 8.58
CA ASN A 149 -4.11 -25.86 7.63
C ASN A 149 -3.82 -27.38 7.64
N GLN A 150 -3.83 -28.03 8.82
CA GLN A 150 -3.70 -29.49 8.91
C GLN A 150 -4.85 -30.26 8.21
N VAL A 151 -5.93 -29.56 7.82
CA VAL A 151 -7.09 -30.10 7.09
C VAL A 151 -6.93 -30.02 5.56
N GLY A 152 -5.80 -29.50 5.04
CA GLY A 152 -5.48 -29.55 3.60
C GLY A 152 -6.21 -28.53 2.73
N GLU A 153 -6.76 -27.46 3.33
CA GLU A 153 -7.30 -26.35 2.56
C GLU A 153 -6.19 -25.60 1.80
N LYS A 154 -6.49 -25.25 0.55
CA LYS A 154 -5.54 -24.66 -0.40
C LYS A 154 -5.08 -23.29 0.13
N ILE A 155 -3.88 -23.23 0.70
CA ILE A 155 -3.24 -21.98 1.09
C ILE A 155 -2.86 -21.26 -0.20
N ILE A 156 -3.62 -20.23 -0.57
CA ILE A 156 -3.27 -19.35 -1.68
C ILE A 156 -2.43 -18.22 -1.07
N PRO A 157 -1.16 -18.05 -1.45
CA PRO A 157 -0.47 -16.80 -1.19
C PRO A 157 -1.13 -15.73 -2.06
N ILE A 158 -1.69 -14.70 -1.44
CA ILE A 158 -2.07 -13.46 -2.13
C ILE A 158 -0.79 -12.66 -2.39
#